data_AF-A0A9J6DS85-F1
#
_entry.id   AF-A0A9J6DS85-F1
#
_cell.length_a   1.000
_cell.length_b   1.000
_cell.length_c   1.000
_cell.angle_alpha   90.00
_cell.angle_beta   90.00
_cell.angle_gamma   90.00
#
_symmetry.space_group_name_H-M   'P 1'
#
loop_
_entity.id
_entity.type
_entity.pdbx_description
1 polymer ?
#
loop_
_entity_poly.entity_id
_entity_poly.type
_entity_poly.pdbx_seq_one_letter_code
_entity_poly.pdbx_strand_id
1 'polypeptide(L)'
;MGLGHEVASERSAVGLTDLVDIEKPGLHPIVLGIVKVVGKEFFNTEVRADISVVSEFGDRAHVTLEVTETKKEGKSSLLPSNAADILSSRPDDLPIGVKTMCAAFPFHVLFGRDFGIRQAGKGLLRLVGHRWKESKAQGRHLKFDDIFDITRPVIECTFESIRSYCNQVFVVQTKEGVLKSHSSKCPENDEDTENSSPKVLRLKGQMVSVEETDSIMFLCSPRVKNIDDMRCIGMFFSDMAIHDPARELFLRSHHHRGRA
;
A
#
# COMPACT_ATOMS: atom_id res chain seq x y z
N MET A 1 19.40 -24.89 4.39
CA MET A 1 19.85 -23.69 5.12
C MET A 1 19.27 -22.50 4.36
N GLY A 2 18.10 -22.04 4.79
CA GLY A 2 17.36 -20.99 4.10
C GLY A 2 17.97 -19.64 4.43
N LEU A 3 18.40 -18.91 3.40
CA LEU A 3 18.74 -17.49 3.53
C LEU A 3 17.43 -16.75 3.83
N GLY A 4 17.27 -16.32 5.07
CA GLY A 4 16.18 -15.44 5.46
C GLY A 4 16.36 -14.11 4.73
N HIS A 5 15.46 -13.81 3.79
CA HIS A 5 15.31 -12.47 3.27
C HIS A 5 14.70 -11.62 4.39
N GLU A 6 15.56 -10.88 5.08
CA GLU A 6 15.20 -9.85 6.06
C GLU A 6 14.70 -8.63 5.27
N VAL A 7 13.47 -8.19 5.56
CA VAL A 7 12.75 -7.20 4.75
C VAL A 7 12.47 -5.94 5.57
N ALA A 8 12.72 -4.81 4.93
CA ALA A 8 12.45 -3.42 5.31
C ALA A 8 13.44 -2.80 6.30
N SER A 9 13.78 -1.53 6.03
CA SER A 9 14.70 -0.65 6.78
C SER A 9 14.77 -1.00 8.26
N GLU A 10 15.90 -1.56 8.70
CA GLU A 10 16.13 -1.82 10.12
C GLU A 10 17.00 -0.70 10.70
N ARG A 11 16.47 -0.01 11.71
CA ARG A 11 17.23 0.96 12.49
C ARG A 11 17.83 0.25 13.69
N SER A 12 19.13 0.01 13.66
CA SER A 12 19.90 -0.42 14.81
C SER A 12 20.44 0.78 15.59
N ALA A 13 20.85 0.57 16.85
CA ALA A 13 21.46 1.61 17.70
C ALA A 13 22.77 2.20 17.11
N VAL A 14 23.35 1.53 16.11
CA VAL A 14 24.65 1.83 15.50
C VAL A 14 24.54 2.32 14.04
N GLY A 15 23.40 2.11 13.37
CA GLY A 15 23.24 2.46 11.95
C GLY A 15 21.85 2.17 11.39
N LEU A 16 21.59 2.70 10.20
CA LEU A 16 20.40 2.45 9.39
C LEU A 16 20.80 1.51 8.25
N THR A 17 20.17 0.34 8.17
CA THR A 17 20.32 -0.54 7.00
C THR A 17 19.15 -0.30 6.07
N ASP A 18 19.41 0.33 4.92
CA ASP A 18 18.39 0.63 3.91
C ASP A 18 18.53 -0.33 2.72
N LEU A 19 17.43 -0.99 2.37
CA LEU A 19 17.31 -1.74 1.12
C LEU A 19 16.95 -0.76 0.00
N VAL A 20 17.81 -0.65 -1.00
CA VAL A 20 17.54 0.17 -2.19
C VAL A 20 17.40 -0.71 -3.42
N ASP A 21 16.21 -0.67 -4.02
CA ASP A 21 15.95 -1.34 -5.29
C ASP A 21 16.46 -0.47 -6.43
N ILE A 22 17.41 -0.99 -7.22
CA ILE A 22 18.00 -0.29 -8.36
C ILE A 22 17.61 -1.01 -9.64
N GLU A 23 16.77 -0.35 -10.42
CA GLU A 23 16.22 -0.91 -11.67
C GLU A 23 17.29 -1.14 -12.75
N LYS A 24 18.44 -0.46 -12.68
CA LYS A 24 19.57 -0.67 -13.61
C LYS A 24 20.86 -1.03 -12.86
N PRO A 25 21.49 -2.18 -13.17
CA PRO A 25 22.76 -2.54 -12.57
C PRO A 25 23.83 -1.48 -12.86
N GLY A 26 24.68 -1.21 -11.87
CA GLY A 26 25.78 -0.23 -11.97
C GLY A 26 25.46 1.21 -11.52
N LEU A 27 24.21 1.54 -11.15
CA LEU A 27 23.89 2.88 -10.64
C LEU A 27 24.13 3.06 -9.13
N HIS A 28 24.44 1.98 -8.41
CA HIS A 28 24.68 2.03 -6.95
C HIS A 28 25.74 3.07 -6.51
N PRO A 29 26.83 3.36 -7.25
CA PRO A 29 27.79 4.38 -6.81
C PRO A 29 27.19 5.79 -6.78
N ILE A 30 26.21 6.05 -7.66
CA ILE A 30 25.49 7.33 -7.70
C ILE A 30 24.61 7.46 -6.48
N VAL A 31 23.87 6.41 -6.12
CA VAL A 31 23.03 6.38 -4.91
C VAL A 31 23.87 6.62 -3.66
N LEU A 32 25.03 5.96 -3.54
CA LEU A 32 25.99 6.19 -2.45
C LEU A 32 26.42 7.66 -2.35
N GLY A 33 26.73 8.28 -3.50
CA GLY A 33 27.08 9.70 -3.56
C GLY A 33 25.94 10.60 -3.09
N ILE A 34 24.72 10.36 -3.58
CA ILE A 34 23.52 11.12 -3.19
C ILE A 34 23.26 10.99 -1.69
N VAL A 35 23.29 9.78 -1.12
CA VAL A 35 23.06 9.55 0.31
C VAL A 35 24.06 10.34 1.17
N LYS A 36 25.35 10.30 0.80
CA LYS A 36 26.41 11.05 1.49
C LYS A 36 26.20 12.57 1.42
N VAL A 37 25.87 13.09 0.23
CA VAL A 37 25.62 14.52 0.03
C VAL A 37 24.37 14.97 0.77
N VAL A 38 23.27 14.20 0.71
CA VAL A 38 22.02 14.52 1.40
C VAL A 38 22.22 14.52 2.92
N GLY A 39 22.91 13.51 3.46
CA GLY A 39 23.28 13.46 4.88
C GLY A 39 24.02 14.72 5.33
N LYS A 40 25.02 15.15 4.55
CA LYS A 40 25.83 16.33 4.85
C LYS A 40 25.08 17.65 4.67
N GLU A 41 24.40 17.85 3.55
CA GLU A 41 23.81 19.15 3.20
C GLU A 41 22.46 19.41 3.87
N PHE A 42 21.62 18.37 4.04
CA PHE A 42 20.27 18.54 4.61
C PHE A 42 20.21 18.24 6.11
N PHE A 43 21.02 17.29 6.58
CA PHE A 43 20.98 16.84 7.97
C PHE A 43 22.20 17.29 8.79
N ASN A 44 23.22 17.87 8.15
CA ASN A 44 24.49 18.23 8.78
C ASN A 44 25.14 17.03 9.51
N THR A 45 24.99 15.85 8.92
CA THR A 45 25.49 14.58 9.46
C THR A 45 26.48 13.97 8.48
N GLU A 46 27.68 13.66 8.94
CA GLU A 46 28.60 12.84 8.15
C GLU A 46 28.14 11.38 8.18
N VAL A 47 27.91 10.84 6.99
CA VAL A 47 27.37 9.49 6.78
C VAL A 47 28.35 8.68 5.96
N ARG A 48 28.62 7.45 6.40
CA ARG A 48 29.30 6.41 5.66
C ARG A 48 28.25 5.45 5.10
N ALA A 49 28.21 5.33 3.78
CA ALA A 49 27.35 4.39 3.09
C ALA A 49 28.23 3.39 2.34
N ASP A 50 28.02 2.11 2.62
CA ASP A 50 28.71 0.97 2.01
C ASP A 50 27.67 -0.02 1.47
N ILE A 51 28.07 -0.82 0.47
CA ILE A 51 27.19 -1.85 -0.12
C ILE A 51 27.36 -3.12 0.70
N SER A 52 26.27 -3.65 1.24
CA SER A 52 26.31 -4.89 2.02
C SER A 52 25.96 -6.12 1.17
N VAL A 53 24.98 -6.02 0.27
CA VAL A 53 24.56 -7.13 -0.61
C VAL A 53 24.13 -6.59 -1.97
N VAL A 54 24.54 -7.26 -3.05
CA VAL A 54 23.98 -7.07 -4.40
C VAL A 54 23.32 -8.38 -4.80
N SER A 55 22.01 -8.37 -4.99
CA SER A 55 21.25 -9.50 -5.52
C SER A 55 20.73 -9.15 -6.91
N GLU A 56 21.15 -9.88 -7.93
CA GLU A 56 20.70 -9.69 -9.31
C GLU A 56 19.51 -10.61 -9.61
N PHE A 57 18.40 -10.03 -10.04
CA PHE A 57 17.19 -10.73 -10.45
C PHE A 57 16.80 -10.29 -11.86
N GLY A 58 17.26 -11.04 -12.87
CA GLY A 58 16.97 -10.75 -14.27
C GLY A 58 17.57 -9.41 -14.71
N ASP A 59 16.70 -8.45 -15.04
CA ASP A 59 17.08 -7.09 -15.45
C ASP A 59 17.20 -6.09 -14.27
N ARG A 60 16.91 -6.53 -13.04
CA ARG A 60 16.94 -5.69 -11.83
C ARG A 60 18.06 -6.10 -10.86
N ALA A 61 18.61 -5.12 -10.16
CA ALA A 61 19.56 -5.35 -9.08
C ALA A 61 19.02 -4.79 -7.76
N HIS A 62 18.83 -5.66 -6.77
CA HIS A 62 18.55 -5.26 -5.40
C HIS A 62 19.88 -4.98 -4.70
N VAL A 63 20.09 -3.75 -4.23
CA VAL A 63 21.33 -3.34 -3.56
C VAL A 63 21.00 -2.91 -2.14
N THR A 64 21.49 -3.67 -1.17
CA THR A 64 21.39 -3.30 0.24
C THR A 64 22.52 -2.32 0.55
N LEU A 65 22.16 -1.15 1.07
CA LEU A 65 23.09 -0.13 1.53
C LEU A 65 23.09 -0.10 3.05
N GLU A 66 24.26 -0.28 3.63
CA GLU A 66 24.46 -0.04 5.05
C GLU A 66 24.90 1.42 5.24
N VAL A 67 24.10 2.17 6.00
CA VAL A 67 24.26 3.61 6.20
C VAL A 67 24.55 3.89 7.67
N THR A 68 25.78 4.29 7.97
CA THR A 68 26.26 4.54 9.33
C THR A 68 26.63 6.01 9.52
N GLU A 69 26.23 6.60 10.64
CA GLU A 69 26.65 7.96 11.01
C GLU A 69 28.05 7.93 11.60
N THR A 70 28.98 8.74 11.07
CA THR A 70 30.38 8.74 11.52
C THR A 70 30.65 9.74 12.64
N LYS A 71 29.79 10.74 12.82
CA LYS A 71 29.87 11.72 13.92
C LYS A 71 28.48 11.99 14.49
N LYS A 72 28.24 11.59 15.75
CA LYS A 72 27.08 12.03 16.52
C LYS A 72 27.30 13.45 17.05
N GLU A 73 27.31 14.45 16.17
CA GLU A 73 27.27 15.85 16.60
C GLU A 73 25.84 16.24 17.00
N GLY A 74 25.45 15.90 18.23
CA GLY A 74 24.61 16.74 19.10
C GLY A 74 23.26 17.26 18.62
N LYS A 75 22.68 16.79 17.51
CA LYS A 75 21.28 17.06 17.14
C LYS A 75 20.48 15.78 17.23
N SER A 76 19.77 15.70 18.35
CA SER A 76 18.77 14.70 18.70
C SER A 76 18.05 14.14 17.49
N SER A 77 17.93 12.82 17.47
CA SER A 77 16.94 12.11 16.67
C SER A 77 15.62 12.90 16.59
N LEU A 78 15.11 13.13 15.39
CA LEU A 78 13.80 13.77 15.18
C LEU A 78 12.64 12.95 15.77
N LEU A 79 12.92 11.73 16.21
CA LEU A 79 12.02 10.89 16.98
C LEU A 79 12.57 10.77 18.41
N PRO A 80 11.74 10.93 19.45
CA PRO A 80 12.11 10.55 20.80
C PRO A 80 12.61 9.09 20.76
N SER A 81 13.80 8.83 21.28
CA SER A 81 14.43 7.49 21.34
C SER A 81 13.60 6.44 22.10
N ASN A 82 12.52 6.88 22.71
CA ASN A 82 11.54 6.18 23.53
C ASN A 82 10.16 6.08 22.86
N ALA A 83 10.00 6.46 21.59
CA ALA A 83 8.71 6.33 20.89
C ALA A 83 8.23 4.87 20.79
N ALA A 84 9.17 3.92 20.65
CA ALA A 84 8.87 2.48 20.68
C ALA A 84 8.46 2.00 22.08
N ASP A 85 9.01 2.59 23.15
CA ASP A 85 8.67 2.25 24.54
C ASP A 85 7.26 2.71 24.97
N ILE A 86 6.63 3.58 24.17
CA ILE A 86 5.24 4.06 24.39
C ILE A 86 4.22 3.18 23.65
N LEU A 87 4.67 2.29 22.75
CA LEU A 87 3.77 1.40 22.01
C LEU A 87 3.35 0.24 22.91
N SER A 88 2.05 0.09 23.09
CA SER A 88 1.53 -1.07 23.80
C SER A 88 1.64 -2.34 22.96
N SER A 89 2.05 -3.43 23.63
CA SER A 89 2.01 -4.80 23.12
C SER A 89 0.75 -5.57 23.51
N ARG A 90 -0.18 -4.92 24.23
CA ARG A 90 -1.43 -5.53 24.68
C ARG A 90 -2.59 -5.09 23.77
N PRO A 91 -3.44 -6.00 23.30
CA PRO A 91 -4.61 -5.61 22.52
C PRO A 91 -5.63 -4.77 23.32
N ASP A 92 -5.67 -4.93 24.65
CA ASP A 92 -6.71 -4.38 25.52
C ASP A 92 -6.57 -2.88 25.81
N ASP A 93 -5.38 -2.32 25.67
CA ASP A 93 -5.10 -0.89 25.93
C ASP A 93 -4.84 -0.11 24.62
N LEU A 94 -5.10 -0.73 23.46
CA LEU A 94 -5.09 -0.04 22.19
C LEU A 94 -6.14 1.08 22.17
N PRO A 95 -5.75 2.32 21.80
CA PRO A 95 -6.65 3.48 21.89
C PRO A 95 -7.80 3.43 20.87
N ILE A 96 -7.69 2.59 19.84
CA ILE A 96 -8.65 2.47 18.75
C ILE A 96 -9.03 1.00 18.58
N GLY A 97 -10.29 0.67 18.86
CA GLY A 97 -10.83 -0.65 18.57
C GLY A 97 -10.99 -0.91 17.07
N VAL A 98 -10.95 -2.19 16.67
CA VAL A 98 -11.04 -2.64 15.27
C VAL A 98 -12.25 -2.07 14.53
N LYS A 99 -13.43 -2.03 15.18
CA LYS A 99 -14.66 -1.48 14.58
C LYS A 99 -14.52 0.01 14.22
N THR A 100 -13.81 0.76 15.05
CA THR A 100 -13.53 2.19 14.83
C THR A 100 -12.52 2.34 13.70
N MET A 101 -11.45 1.54 13.68
CA MET A 101 -10.48 1.49 12.59
C MET A 101 -11.14 1.22 11.23
N CYS A 102 -12.03 0.21 11.15
CA CYS A 102 -12.75 -0.11 9.91
C CYS A 102 -13.73 0.97 9.44
N ALA A 103 -14.18 1.83 10.35
CA ALA A 103 -15.01 2.98 10.02
C ALA A 103 -14.18 4.19 9.60
N ALA A 104 -13.04 4.42 10.27
CA ALA A 104 -12.12 5.51 9.96
C ALA A 104 -11.46 5.31 8.59
N PHE A 105 -11.02 4.08 8.28
CA PHE A 105 -10.39 3.73 7.01
C PHE A 105 -11.31 2.80 6.22
N PRO A 106 -12.29 3.34 5.47
CA PRO A 106 -13.32 2.54 4.80
C PRO A 106 -12.78 1.67 3.67
N PHE A 107 -11.62 2.03 3.10
CA PHE A 107 -10.92 1.27 2.07
C PHE A 107 -9.57 0.80 2.62
N HIS A 108 -9.59 -0.34 3.32
CA HIS A 108 -8.38 -1.05 3.69
C HIS A 108 -8.62 -2.56 3.65
N VAL A 109 -7.52 -3.32 3.57
CA VAL A 109 -7.52 -4.78 3.62
C VAL A 109 -6.35 -5.24 4.48
N LEU A 110 -6.59 -6.12 5.45
CA LEU A 110 -5.55 -6.81 6.20
C LEU A 110 -5.56 -8.28 5.79
N PHE A 111 -4.44 -8.80 5.32
CA PHE A 111 -4.32 -10.19 4.91
C PHE A 111 -3.01 -10.82 5.41
N GLY A 112 -3.06 -12.13 5.68
CA GLY A 112 -1.89 -12.90 6.13
C GLY A 112 -1.06 -13.46 4.97
N ARG A 113 -0.03 -14.25 5.31
CA ARG A 113 0.83 -14.96 4.35
C ARG A 113 0.09 -15.88 3.38
N ASP A 114 -1.03 -16.45 3.81
CA ASP A 114 -1.89 -17.31 3.00
C ASP A 114 -2.79 -16.52 2.03
N PHE A 115 -2.59 -15.20 1.95
CA PHE A 115 -3.45 -14.21 1.29
C PHE A 115 -4.85 -14.13 1.90
N GLY A 116 -5.10 -14.83 3.00
CA GLY A 116 -6.37 -14.85 3.68
C GLY A 116 -6.73 -13.49 4.23
N ILE A 117 -7.87 -12.94 3.83
CA ILE A 117 -8.29 -11.62 4.31
C ILE A 117 -8.88 -11.75 5.72
N ARG A 118 -8.20 -11.12 6.68
CA ARG A 118 -8.55 -11.12 8.10
C ARG A 118 -9.45 -9.95 8.47
N GLN A 119 -9.26 -8.80 7.84
CA GLN A 119 -10.01 -7.57 8.10
C GLN A 119 -10.19 -6.76 6.82
N ALA A 120 -11.30 -6.04 6.70
CA ALA A 120 -11.53 -5.09 5.63
C ALA A 120 -12.37 -3.90 6.09
N GLY A 121 -12.15 -2.75 5.44
CA GLY A 121 -12.87 -1.52 5.71
C GLY A 121 -14.34 -1.58 5.31
N LYS A 122 -15.18 -0.77 5.98
CA LYS A 122 -16.64 -0.80 5.76
C LYS A 122 -17.03 -0.45 4.33
N GLY A 123 -16.36 0.51 3.70
CA GLY A 123 -16.62 0.92 2.31
C GLY A 123 -16.33 -0.21 1.34
N LEU A 124 -15.20 -0.91 1.53
CA LEU A 124 -14.85 -2.06 0.72
C LEU A 124 -15.81 -3.23 0.95
N LEU A 125 -16.13 -3.57 2.20
CA LEU A 125 -17.08 -4.63 2.53
C LEU A 125 -18.48 -4.37 1.96
N ARG A 126 -18.90 -3.11 1.83
CA ARG A 126 -20.17 -2.76 1.18
C ARG A 126 -20.16 -3.15 -0.31
N LEU A 127 -19.04 -2.97 -0.99
CA LEU A 127 -18.87 -3.25 -2.42
C LEU A 127 -18.67 -4.76 -2.70
N VAL A 128 -17.74 -5.40 -1.99
CA VAL A 128 -17.31 -6.78 -2.28
C VAL A 128 -17.75 -7.81 -1.23
N GLY A 129 -18.50 -7.41 -0.19
CA GLY A 129 -18.85 -8.30 0.92
C GLY A 129 -19.71 -9.51 0.57
N HIS A 130 -20.33 -9.53 -0.62
CA HIS A 130 -21.01 -10.73 -1.12
C HIS A 130 -20.03 -11.86 -1.43
N ARG A 131 -18.82 -11.56 -1.92
CA ARG A 131 -17.75 -12.54 -2.15
C ARG A 131 -17.33 -13.23 -0.85
N TRP A 132 -17.39 -12.50 0.26
CA TRP A 132 -17.15 -13.05 1.59
C TRP A 132 -18.22 -14.07 2.00
N LYS A 133 -19.49 -13.77 1.71
CA LYS A 133 -20.61 -14.68 1.98
C LYS A 133 -20.51 -15.94 1.10
N GLU A 134 -20.19 -15.78 -0.19
CA GLU A 134 -19.99 -16.87 -1.13
C GLU A 134 -18.84 -17.78 -0.71
N SER A 135 -17.69 -17.19 -0.38
CA SER A 135 -16.53 -17.91 0.13
C SER A 135 -16.88 -18.71 1.39
N LYS A 136 -17.56 -18.07 2.35
CA LYS A 136 -17.99 -18.73 3.59
C LYS A 136 -18.97 -19.87 3.33
N ALA A 137 -19.91 -19.71 2.39
CA ALA A 137 -20.85 -20.76 2.02
C ALA A 137 -20.16 -21.97 1.37
N GLN A 138 -19.04 -21.74 0.68
CA GLN A 138 -18.19 -22.79 0.11
C GLN A 138 -17.17 -23.36 1.11
N GLY A 139 -17.23 -22.95 2.38
CA GLY A 139 -16.29 -23.42 3.41
C GLY A 139 -14.84 -22.96 3.22
N ARG A 140 -14.59 -21.96 2.36
CA ARG A 140 -13.24 -21.44 2.09
C ARG A 140 -13.06 -20.04 2.67
N HIS A 141 -11.81 -19.70 2.97
CA HIS A 141 -11.44 -18.35 3.34
C HIS A 141 -11.26 -17.49 2.08
N LEU A 142 -11.72 -16.24 2.13
CA LEU A 142 -11.61 -15.33 0.98
C LEU A 142 -10.19 -14.79 0.93
N LYS A 143 -9.53 -14.95 -0.20
CA LYS A 143 -8.16 -14.46 -0.37
C LYS A 143 -8.12 -13.09 -1.03
N PHE A 144 -7.03 -12.36 -0.80
CA PHE A 144 -6.77 -11.06 -1.41
C PHE A 144 -6.74 -11.17 -2.93
N ASP A 145 -6.04 -12.17 -3.46
CA ASP A 145 -5.91 -12.45 -4.88
C ASP A 145 -7.20 -13.03 -5.49
N ASP A 146 -8.20 -13.47 -4.72
CA ASP A 146 -9.53 -13.80 -5.26
C ASP A 146 -10.29 -12.55 -5.73
N ILE A 147 -9.96 -11.39 -5.16
CA ILE A 147 -10.69 -10.12 -5.36
C ILE A 147 -9.88 -9.17 -6.24
N PHE A 148 -8.55 -9.18 -6.07
CA PHE A 148 -7.70 -8.10 -6.52
C PHE A 148 -6.53 -8.57 -7.39
N ASP A 149 -6.19 -7.74 -8.37
CA ASP A 149 -4.95 -7.79 -9.14
C ASP A 149 -4.09 -6.58 -8.83
N ILE A 150 -2.79 -6.81 -8.61
CA ILE A 150 -1.80 -5.75 -8.44
C ILE A 150 -1.39 -5.26 -9.83
N THR A 151 -1.76 -4.03 -10.16
CA THR A 151 -1.41 -3.41 -11.45
C THR A 151 -0.08 -2.65 -11.37
N ARG A 152 0.28 -2.14 -10.18
CA ARG A 152 1.58 -1.52 -9.91
C ARG A 152 2.01 -1.74 -8.46
N PRO A 153 3.31 -1.91 -8.19
CA PRO A 153 4.36 -2.22 -9.18
C PRO A 153 4.09 -3.55 -9.90
N VAL A 154 4.72 -3.78 -11.05
CA VAL A 154 4.62 -5.08 -11.75
C VAL A 154 5.53 -6.06 -11.02
N ILE A 155 4.92 -6.92 -10.21
CA ILE A 155 5.58 -7.89 -9.35
C ILE A 155 4.77 -9.19 -9.36
N GLU A 156 5.40 -10.29 -8.93
CA GLU A 156 4.67 -11.51 -8.63
C GLU A 156 3.74 -11.29 -7.43
N CYS A 157 2.53 -11.84 -7.49
CA CYS A 157 1.55 -11.70 -6.41
C CYS A 157 1.85 -12.71 -5.28
N THR A 158 2.98 -12.54 -4.60
CA THR A 158 3.40 -13.33 -3.43
C THR A 158 3.58 -12.42 -2.21
N PHE A 159 3.46 -12.98 -1.01
CA PHE A 159 3.52 -12.19 0.22
C PHE A 159 4.89 -11.54 0.38
N GLU A 160 5.95 -12.30 0.10
CA GLU A 160 7.34 -11.86 0.15
C GLU A 160 7.60 -10.76 -0.89
N SER A 161 7.10 -10.92 -2.13
CA SER A 161 7.27 -9.89 -3.16
C SER A 161 6.54 -8.59 -2.81
N ILE A 162 5.30 -8.66 -2.32
CA ILE A 162 4.58 -7.46 -1.85
C ILE A 162 5.33 -6.80 -0.69
N ARG A 163 5.84 -7.59 0.27
CA ARG A 163 6.58 -7.09 1.42
C ARG A 163 7.87 -6.35 1.02
N SER A 164 8.63 -6.91 0.08
CA SER A 164 9.86 -6.27 -0.44
C SER A 164 9.60 -4.91 -1.09
N TYR A 165 8.39 -4.70 -1.61
CA TYR A 165 8.00 -3.48 -2.31
C TYR A 165 7.11 -2.54 -1.46
N CYS A 166 6.95 -2.77 -0.14
CA CYS A 166 6.07 -1.97 0.75
C CYS A 166 6.33 -0.45 0.71
N ASN A 167 7.57 -0.03 0.43
CA ASN A 167 7.94 1.38 0.31
C ASN A 167 7.43 2.03 -1.00
N GLN A 168 6.94 1.23 -1.94
CA GLN A 168 6.34 1.71 -3.17
C GLN A 168 4.83 1.93 -3.01
N VAL A 169 4.28 2.76 -3.91
CA VAL A 169 2.84 2.98 -3.96
C VAL A 169 2.20 1.92 -4.83
N PHE A 170 1.27 1.17 -4.25
CA PHE A 170 0.53 0.14 -4.94
C PHE A 170 -0.70 0.70 -5.65
N VAL A 171 -0.97 0.17 -6.85
CA VAL A 171 -2.26 0.34 -7.52
C VAL A 171 -2.84 -1.04 -7.73
N VAL A 172 -3.96 -1.28 -7.07
CA VAL A 172 -4.68 -2.55 -7.05
C VAL A 172 -6.02 -2.37 -7.75
N GLN A 173 -6.48 -3.36 -8.48
CA GLN A 173 -7.75 -3.33 -9.19
C GLN A 173 -8.57 -4.56 -8.85
N THR A 174 -9.90 -4.43 -8.75
CA THR A 174 -10.77 -5.60 -8.62
C THR A 174 -10.79 -6.42 -9.91
N LYS A 175 -10.77 -7.75 -9.78
CA LYS A 175 -11.00 -8.69 -10.88
C LYS A 175 -12.37 -8.49 -11.52
N GLU A 176 -12.51 -8.91 -12.76
CA GLU A 176 -13.80 -8.87 -13.45
C GLU A 176 -14.85 -9.73 -12.73
N GLY A 177 -16.10 -9.27 -12.70
CA GLY A 177 -17.20 -9.96 -12.01
C GLY A 177 -17.19 -9.87 -10.48
N VAL A 178 -16.19 -9.24 -9.86
CA VAL A 178 -16.13 -9.03 -8.41
C VAL A 178 -17.10 -7.96 -7.92
N LEU A 179 -17.35 -6.93 -8.73
CA LEU A 179 -18.32 -5.89 -8.39
C LEU A 179 -19.72 -6.30 -8.85
N LYS A 180 -20.72 -6.04 -8.01
CA LYS A 180 -22.11 -6.24 -8.43
C LYS A 180 -22.46 -5.25 -9.52
N SER A 181 -23.04 -5.73 -10.61
CA SER A 181 -23.62 -4.85 -11.62
C SER A 181 -24.80 -4.10 -11.00
N HIS A 182 -24.64 -2.80 -10.78
CA HIS A 182 -25.77 -1.93 -10.55
C HIS A 182 -26.41 -1.63 -11.91
N SER A 183 -27.61 -2.16 -12.12
CA SER A 183 -28.42 -2.11 -13.35
C SER A 183 -28.98 -0.73 -13.70
N SER A 184 -28.59 0.33 -12.99
CA SER A 184 -29.21 1.64 -13.15
C SER A 184 -28.32 2.57 -13.96
N LYS A 185 -28.48 2.50 -15.29
CA LYS A 185 -28.11 3.53 -16.27
C LYS A 185 -26.70 4.12 -16.07
N CYS A 186 -25.67 3.36 -16.43
CA CYS A 186 -24.50 4.01 -17.03
C CYS A 186 -25.01 4.58 -18.37
N PRO A 187 -24.67 5.81 -18.79
CA PRO A 187 -25.10 6.33 -20.07
C PRO A 187 -24.57 5.43 -21.19
N GLU A 188 -25.44 4.56 -21.69
CA GLU A 188 -25.30 3.85 -22.94
C GLU A 188 -25.50 4.91 -24.02
N ASN A 189 -24.41 5.54 -24.43
CA ASN A 189 -24.41 6.27 -25.69
C ASN A 189 -24.32 5.21 -26.79
N ASP A 190 -25.46 4.98 -27.43
CA ASP A 190 -25.67 4.55 -28.82
C ASP A 190 -24.89 3.32 -29.38
N GLU A 191 -25.69 2.31 -29.77
CA GLU A 191 -25.51 1.28 -30.81
C GLU A 191 -24.33 0.27 -30.81
N ASP A 192 -23.31 0.35 -29.94
CA ASP A 192 -22.24 -0.66 -29.91
C ASP A 192 -22.33 -1.62 -28.69
N THR A 193 -23.09 -2.71 -28.84
CA THR A 193 -23.38 -3.71 -27.78
C THR A 193 -22.18 -4.64 -27.43
N GLU A 194 -20.94 -4.30 -27.80
CA GLU A 194 -19.77 -5.17 -27.56
C GLU A 194 -18.62 -4.54 -26.76
N ASN A 195 -18.68 -3.28 -26.33
CA ASN A 195 -17.54 -2.60 -25.69
C ASN A 195 -17.84 -1.93 -24.33
N SER A 196 -18.67 -2.53 -23.47
CA SER A 196 -18.76 -2.04 -22.08
C SER A 196 -17.47 -2.40 -21.34
N SER A 197 -16.56 -1.43 -21.19
CA SER A 197 -15.32 -1.62 -20.43
C SER A 197 -15.64 -2.25 -19.05
N PRO A 198 -14.85 -3.23 -18.58
CA PRO A 198 -15.15 -3.95 -17.36
C PRO A 198 -15.27 -2.99 -16.18
N LYS A 199 -16.36 -3.13 -15.41
CA LYS A 199 -16.62 -2.31 -14.21
C LYS A 199 -15.65 -2.74 -13.12
N VAL A 200 -14.57 -2.00 -12.96
CA VAL A 200 -13.48 -2.32 -12.03
C VAL A 200 -13.24 -1.16 -11.07
N LEU A 201 -13.05 -1.49 -9.79
CA LEU A 201 -12.63 -0.53 -8.78
C LEU A 201 -11.10 -0.54 -8.72
N ARG A 202 -10.50 0.63 -8.95
CA ARG A 202 -9.07 0.85 -8.78
C ARG A 202 -8.80 1.52 -7.45
N LEU A 203 -7.89 0.96 -6.67
CA LEU A 203 -7.46 1.43 -5.37
C LEU A 203 -5.98 1.81 -5.46
N LYS A 204 -5.62 2.99 -4.97
CA LYS A 204 -4.21 3.42 -4.85
C LYS A 204 -3.87 3.57 -3.38
N GLY A 205 -2.77 2.99 -2.95
CA GLY A 205 -2.44 2.94 -1.53
C GLY A 205 -1.03 2.44 -1.23
N GLN A 206 -0.75 2.23 0.05
CA GLN A 206 0.48 1.64 0.53
C GLN A 206 0.21 0.30 1.20
N MET A 207 1.15 -0.62 1.04
CA MET A 207 1.20 -1.88 1.77
C MET A 207 2.06 -1.66 3.01
N VAL A 208 1.48 -1.85 4.19
CA VAL A 208 2.16 -1.65 5.47
C VAL A 208 2.30 -3.01 6.15
N SER A 209 3.53 -3.39 6.49
CA SER A 209 3.78 -4.61 7.26
C SER A 209 3.27 -4.45 8.70
N VAL A 210 2.54 -5.44 9.20
CA VAL A 210 2.08 -5.53 10.59
C VAL A 210 2.71 -6.78 11.19
N GLU A 211 3.86 -6.59 11.82
CA GLU A 211 4.77 -7.67 12.23
C GLU A 211 4.17 -8.54 13.34
N GLU A 212 3.40 -7.95 14.25
CA GLU A 212 2.79 -8.62 15.40
C GLU A 212 1.80 -9.72 14.97
N THR A 213 1.26 -9.60 13.76
CA THR A 213 0.30 -10.58 13.20
C THR A 213 0.80 -11.24 11.92
N ASP A 214 2.04 -10.98 11.51
CA ASP A 214 2.63 -11.46 10.25
C ASP A 214 1.67 -11.25 9.07
N SER A 215 1.22 -10.00 8.94
CA SER A 215 0.19 -9.57 7.99
C SER A 215 0.63 -8.33 7.22
N ILE A 216 -0.02 -8.10 6.08
CA ILE A 216 0.10 -6.85 5.32
C ILE A 216 -1.24 -6.13 5.37
N MET A 217 -1.19 -4.85 5.74
CA MET A 217 -2.32 -3.94 5.67
C MET A 217 -2.19 -3.06 4.44
N PHE A 218 -3.10 -3.22 3.49
CA PHE A 218 -3.27 -2.31 2.36
C PHE A 218 -4.16 -1.13 2.77
N LEU A 219 -3.57 0.05 3.01
CA LEU A 219 -4.29 1.30 3.23
C LEU A 219 -4.42 2.04 1.91
N CYS A 220 -5.64 2.32 1.46
CA CYS A 220 -5.84 2.79 0.10
C CYS A 220 -7.03 3.75 -0.05
N SER A 221 -7.02 4.46 -1.18
CA SER A 221 -8.10 5.34 -1.61
C SER A 221 -8.61 4.92 -2.99
N PRO A 222 -9.93 4.93 -3.21
CA PRO A 222 -10.52 4.63 -4.51
C PRO A 222 -10.21 5.71 -5.52
N ARG A 223 -9.91 5.30 -6.76
CA ARG A 223 -9.69 6.19 -7.89
C ARG A 223 -10.92 6.23 -8.77
N VAL A 224 -11.64 7.34 -8.72
CA VAL A 224 -12.84 7.56 -9.52
C VAL A 224 -12.77 8.94 -10.18
N LYS A 225 -13.15 9.05 -11.46
CA LYS A 225 -12.99 10.31 -12.22
C LYS A 225 -14.24 11.18 -12.19
N ASN A 226 -15.42 10.58 -12.16
CA ASN A 226 -16.70 11.27 -12.22
C ASN A 226 -17.78 10.51 -11.44
N ILE A 227 -18.95 11.14 -11.33
CA ILE A 227 -20.10 10.56 -10.63
C ILE A 227 -20.63 9.32 -11.37
N ASP A 228 -20.53 9.28 -12.70
CA ASP A 228 -20.97 8.15 -13.51
C ASP A 228 -20.14 6.90 -13.22
N ASP A 229 -18.82 7.02 -13.15
CA ASP A 229 -17.90 5.94 -12.76
C ASP A 229 -18.28 5.42 -11.38
N MET A 230 -18.52 6.31 -10.40
CA MET A 230 -18.96 5.94 -9.05
C MET A 230 -20.25 5.14 -9.08
N ARG A 231 -21.23 5.60 -9.86
CA ARG A 231 -22.52 4.92 -10.04
C ARG A 231 -22.34 3.55 -10.69
N CYS A 232 -21.48 3.44 -11.71
CA CYS A 232 -21.23 2.19 -12.41
C CYS A 232 -20.58 1.13 -11.50
N ILE A 233 -19.72 1.53 -10.57
CA ILE A 233 -19.11 0.62 -9.58
C ILE A 233 -19.93 0.45 -8.28
N GLY A 234 -21.06 1.16 -8.13
CA GLY A 234 -21.88 1.12 -6.91
C GLY A 234 -21.26 1.82 -5.70
N MET A 235 -20.34 2.75 -5.93
CA MET A 235 -19.69 3.55 -4.89
C MET A 235 -20.46 4.84 -4.63
N PHE A 236 -20.58 5.23 -3.37
CA PHE A 236 -21.15 6.50 -2.96
C PHE A 236 -20.06 7.44 -2.46
N PHE A 237 -20.34 8.74 -2.54
CA PHE A 237 -19.42 9.76 -2.00
C PHE A 237 -19.25 9.64 -0.48
N SER A 238 -20.28 9.15 0.21
CA SER A 238 -20.25 8.87 1.65
C SER A 238 -19.30 7.74 2.04
N ASP A 239 -18.86 6.89 1.10
CA ASP A 239 -17.87 5.86 1.40
C ASP A 239 -16.45 6.41 1.52
N MET A 240 -16.20 7.62 0.98
CA MET A 240 -14.90 8.27 1.10
C MET A 240 -14.80 8.94 2.47
N ALA A 241 -13.75 8.61 3.22
CA ALA A 241 -13.52 9.25 4.51
C ALA A 241 -13.31 10.76 4.35
N ILE A 242 -13.77 11.54 5.34
CA ILE A 242 -13.67 13.01 5.30
C ILE A 242 -12.22 13.51 5.29
N HIS A 243 -11.30 12.74 5.87
CA HIS A 243 -9.87 13.07 5.94
C HIS A 243 -9.09 12.54 4.73
N ASP A 244 -9.71 11.77 3.85
CA ASP A 244 -9.05 11.23 2.67
C ASP A 244 -8.90 12.33 1.61
N PRO A 245 -7.67 12.71 1.21
CA PRO A 245 -7.44 13.73 0.17
C PRO A 245 -8.08 13.38 -1.17
N ALA A 246 -8.31 12.10 -1.48
CA ALA A 246 -8.99 11.68 -2.69
C ALA A 246 -10.41 12.24 -2.78
N ARG A 247 -11.07 12.44 -1.62
CA ARG A 247 -12.42 13.02 -1.54
C ARG A 247 -12.44 14.47 -1.99
N GLU A 248 -11.48 15.26 -1.52
CA GLU A 248 -11.33 16.66 -1.92
C GLU A 248 -10.94 16.77 -3.40
N LEU A 249 -10.00 15.93 -3.86
CA LEU A 249 -9.59 15.88 -5.25
C LEU A 249 -10.77 15.57 -6.19
N PHE A 250 -11.62 14.62 -5.80
CA PHE A 250 -12.85 14.32 -6.54
C PHE A 250 -13.75 15.55 -6.66
N LEU A 251 -14.07 16.22 -5.54
CA LEU A 251 -14.91 17.42 -5.54
C LEU A 251 -14.34 18.54 -6.42
N ARG A 252 -13.03 18.81 -6.32
CA ARG A 252 -12.36 19.82 -7.13
C ARG A 252 -12.44 19.48 -8.62
N SER A 253 -12.19 18.22 -8.98
CA SER A 253 -12.26 17.78 -10.37
C SER A 253 -13.66 17.92 -10.95
N HIS A 254 -14.70 17.67 -10.14
CA HIS A 254 -16.09 17.82 -10.55
C HIS A 254 -16.47 19.31 -10.73
N HIS A 255 -16.06 20.18 -9.79
CA HIS A 255 -16.31 21.62 -9.88
C HIS A 255 -15.64 22.27 -11.09
N HIS A 256 -14.39 21.90 -11.38
CA HIS A 256 -13.68 22.41 -12.55
C HIS A 256 -14.34 21.99 -13.87
N ARG A 257 -14.90 20.78 -13.94
CA ARG A 257 -15.64 20.30 -15.12
C ARG A 257 -16.98 21.00 -15.31
N GLY A 258 -17.65 21.44 -14.24
CA GLY A 258 -18.90 22.20 -14.34
C GLY A 258 -18.73 23.65 -14.82
N ARG A 259 -17.48 24.14 -14.95
CA ARG A 259 -17.15 25.49 -15.42
C ARG A 259 -16.64 25.53 -16.87
N ALA A 260 -16.35 24.38 -17.46
CA ALA A 260 -15.89 24.23 -18.84
C ALA A 260 -17.05 23.78 -19.72
#